data_AF-X1MES4-F1
#
_entry.id   AF-X1MES4-F1
#
_cell.length_a   1.000
_cell.length_b   1.000
_cell.length_c   1.000
_cell.angle_alpha   90.00
_cell.angle_beta   90.00
_cell.angle_gamma   90.00
#
_symmetry.space_group_name_H-M   'P 1'
#
loop_
_entity.id
_entity.type
_entity.pdbx_description
1 polymer ?
#
loop_
_entity_poly.entity_id
_entity_poly.type
_entity_poly.pdbx_seq_one_letter_code
_entity_poly.pdbx_strand_id
1 'polypeptide(L)'
;MDIIKVKDCIEKIIADIGHCRRDIETKGNARANAISNYDKQLKIAIVVLREEGKFPATLIEKIAKGVCSDHRLTLELAEVGYKACISNLEALKAQLNGYQSIYRHLESV
;
A
#
# COMPACT_ATOMS: atom_id res chain seq x y z
N MET A 1 6.83 35.28 4.33
CA MET A 1 5.62 34.43 4.34
C MET A 1 4.83 34.81 5.57
N ASP A 2 3.52 35.04 5.44
CA ASP A 2 2.67 35.47 6.56
C ASP A 2 2.48 34.31 7.55
N ILE A 3 2.57 34.58 8.85
CA ILE A 3 2.39 33.60 9.95
C ILE A 3 1.06 32.86 9.78
N ILE A 4 0.01 33.58 9.38
CA ILE A 4 -1.32 33.00 9.14
C ILE A 4 -1.26 31.94 8.03
N LYS A 5 -0.54 32.21 6.93
CA LYS A 5 -0.41 31.26 5.82
C LYS A 5 0.36 30.00 6.22
N VAL A 6 1.38 30.12 7.08
CA VAL A 6 2.14 28.95 7.57
C VAL A 6 1.26 28.09 8.47
N LYS A 7 0.47 28.71 9.34
CA LYS A 7 -0.51 28.01 10.20
C LYS A 7 -1.52 27.23 9.36
N ASP A 8 -2.10 27.86 8.34
CA ASP A 8 -3.06 27.20 7.45
C ASP A 8 -2.44 25.97 6.74
N CYS A 9 -1.18 26.07 6.32
CA CYS A 9 -0.45 24.93 5.73
C CYS A 9 -0.25 23.78 6.74
N ILE A 10 0.08 24.09 8.00
CA ILE A 10 0.22 23.10 9.06
C ILE A 10 -1.10 22.38 9.31
N GLU A 11 -2.19 23.12 9.47
CA GLU A 11 -3.53 22.54 9.70
C GLU A 11 -3.97 21.64 8.54
N LYS A 12 -3.71 22.07 7.30
CA LYS A 12 -3.98 21.27 6.11
C LYS A 12 -3.21 19.95 6.11
N ILE A 13 -1.91 19.97 6.39
CA ILE A 13 -1.10 18.75 6.41
C ILE A 13 -1.55 17.80 7.52
N ILE A 14 -1.95 18.32 8.68
CA ILE A 14 -2.51 17.50 9.76
C ILE A 14 -3.79 16.78 9.29
N ALA A 15 -4.68 17.48 8.59
CA ALA A 15 -5.87 16.88 8.00
C ALA A 15 -5.50 15.80 6.97
N ASP A 16 -4.57 16.08 6.07
CA ASP A 16 -4.09 15.16 5.04
C ASP A 16 -3.43 13.90 5.65
N ILE A 17 -2.67 14.05 6.74
CA ILE A 17 -2.15 12.91 7.52
C ILE A 17 -3.29 12.06 8.09
N GLY A 18 -4.34 12.70 8.61
CA GLY A 18 -5.54 12.02 9.09
C GLY A 18 -6.27 11.22 8.01
N HIS A 19 -6.33 11.73 6.77
CA HIS A 19 -6.83 11.01 5.61
C HIS A 19 -5.92 9.84 5.24
N CYS A 20 -4.62 10.09 5.09
CA CYS A 20 -3.64 9.08 4.71
C CYS A 20 -3.63 7.89 5.69
N ARG A 21 -3.77 8.16 7.01
CA ARG A 21 -3.86 7.10 8.02
C ARG A 21 -5.05 6.16 7.81
N ARG A 22 -6.22 6.69 7.46
CA ARG A 22 -7.43 5.88 7.17
C ARG A 22 -7.26 5.06 5.90
N ASP A 23 -6.60 5.64 4.90
CA ASP A 23 -6.29 4.94 3.66
C ASP A 23 -5.31 3.79 3.90
N ILE A 24 -4.30 3.97 4.75
CA ILE A 24 -3.36 2.90 5.13
C ILE A 24 -4.09 1.70 5.73
N GLU A 25 -5.04 1.91 6.64
CA GLU A 25 -5.84 0.84 7.23
C GLU A 25 -6.65 0.09 6.16
N THR A 26 -7.33 0.84 5.29
CA THR A 26 -8.13 0.28 4.20
C THR A 26 -7.28 -0.52 3.21
N LYS A 27 -6.14 0.03 2.80
CA LYS A 27 -5.19 -0.63 1.88
C LYS A 27 -4.49 -1.81 2.55
N GLY A 28 -4.22 -1.74 3.85
CA GLY A 28 -3.68 -2.85 4.64
C GLY A 28 -4.62 -4.05 4.64
N ASN A 29 -5.91 -3.81 4.88
CA ASN A 29 -6.95 -4.85 4.80
C ASN A 29 -7.08 -5.41 3.38
N ALA A 30 -7.08 -4.55 2.36
CA ALA A 30 -7.12 -4.99 0.96
C ALA A 30 -5.90 -5.87 0.60
N ARG A 31 -4.70 -5.50 1.06
CA ARG A 31 -3.48 -6.27 0.87
C ARG A 31 -3.57 -7.63 1.57
N ALA A 32 -4.00 -7.68 2.83
CA ALA A 32 -4.16 -8.93 3.57
C ALA A 32 -5.13 -9.89 2.86
N ASN A 33 -6.26 -9.36 2.38
CA ASN A 33 -7.24 -10.13 1.60
C ASN A 33 -6.66 -10.64 0.28
N ALA A 34 -5.90 -9.81 -0.44
CA ALA A 34 -5.29 -10.20 -1.70
C ALA A 34 -4.22 -11.30 -1.52
N ILE A 35 -3.42 -11.23 -0.45
CA ILE A 35 -2.45 -12.29 -0.08
C ILE A 35 -3.20 -13.61 0.17
N SER A 36 -4.21 -13.57 1.04
CA SER A 36 -4.98 -14.77 1.40
C SER A 36 -5.64 -15.41 0.18
N ASN A 37 -6.24 -14.59 -0.69
CA ASN A 37 -6.89 -15.05 -1.91
C ASN A 37 -5.90 -15.66 -2.90
N TYR A 38 -4.77 -14.99 -3.17
CA TYR A 38 -3.77 -15.52 -4.10
C TYR A 38 -3.21 -16.86 -3.60
N ASP A 39 -2.87 -16.97 -2.33
CA ASP A 39 -2.34 -18.21 -1.74
C ASP A 39 -3.37 -19.35 -1.80
N LYS A 40 -4.64 -19.05 -1.53
CA LYS A 40 -5.73 -20.02 -1.63
C LYS A 40 -5.89 -20.51 -3.06
N GLN A 41 -5.96 -19.60 -4.03
CA GLN A 41 -6.19 -19.94 -5.44
C GLN A 41 -5.01 -20.71 -6.03
N LEU A 42 -3.78 -20.32 -5.70
CA LEU A 42 -2.58 -21.03 -6.14
C LEU A 42 -2.56 -22.47 -5.62
N LYS A 43 -2.90 -22.69 -4.34
CA LYS A 43 -2.99 -24.03 -3.76
C LYS A 43 -4.06 -24.89 -4.43
N ILE A 44 -5.24 -24.32 -4.67
CA ILE A 44 -6.32 -25.01 -5.39
C ILE A 44 -5.86 -25.40 -6.80
N ALA A 45 -5.27 -24.46 -7.54
CA ALA A 45 -4.76 -24.71 -8.90
C ALA A 45 -3.71 -25.82 -8.92
N ILE A 46 -2.79 -25.87 -7.95
CA ILE A 46 -1.80 -26.94 -7.84
C ILE A 46 -2.45 -28.30 -7.60
N VAL A 47 -3.45 -28.38 -6.72
CA VAL A 47 -4.16 -29.65 -6.44
C VAL A 47 -4.89 -30.14 -7.68
N VAL A 48 -5.66 -29.26 -8.34
CA VAL A 48 -6.39 -29.59 -9.57
C VAL A 48 -5.44 -30.08 -10.66
N LEU A 49 -4.34 -29.36 -10.91
CA LEU A 49 -3.36 -29.74 -11.93
C LEU A 49 -2.64 -31.06 -11.61
N ARG A 50 -2.49 -31.41 -10.32
CA ARG A 50 -1.97 -32.73 -9.90
C ARG A 50 -2.97 -33.84 -10.17
N GLU A 51 -4.24 -33.62 -9.85
CA GLU A 51 -5.32 -34.59 -10.09
C GLU A 51 -5.53 -34.86 -11.59
N GLU A 52 -5.36 -33.85 -12.44
CA GLU A 52 -5.43 -34.02 -13.89
C GLU A 52 -4.35 -34.96 -14.45
N GLY A 53 -3.20 -35.07 -13.78
CA GLY A 53 -2.11 -35.98 -14.19
C GLY A 53 -1.46 -35.67 -15.56
N LYS A 54 -1.82 -34.55 -16.19
CA LYS A 54 -1.37 -34.18 -17.55
C LYS A 54 0.01 -33.54 -17.62
N PHE A 55 0.50 -33.00 -16.50
CA PHE A 55 1.71 -32.19 -16.47
C PHE A 55 2.78 -32.82 -15.58
N PRO A 56 4.07 -32.73 -15.96
CA PRO A 56 5.17 -33.11 -15.08
C PRO A 56 5.13 -32.34 -13.77
N ALA A 57 5.42 -33.02 -12.65
CA ALA A 57 5.34 -32.42 -11.31
C ALA A 57 6.16 -31.12 -11.16
N THR A 58 7.29 -31.02 -11.87
CA THR A 58 8.17 -29.83 -11.87
C THR A 58 7.58 -28.62 -12.62
N LEU A 59 6.59 -28.83 -13.49
CA LEU A 59 5.92 -27.77 -14.25
C LEU A 59 4.60 -27.32 -13.62
N ILE A 60 3.97 -28.15 -12.79
CA ILE A 60 2.67 -27.86 -12.17
C ILE A 60 2.68 -26.50 -11.46
N GLU A 61 3.71 -26.20 -10.67
CA GLU A 61 3.77 -24.94 -9.93
C GLU A 61 3.88 -23.72 -10.87
N LYS A 62 4.65 -23.83 -11.96
CA LYS A 62 4.79 -22.75 -12.95
C LYS A 62 3.47 -22.51 -13.69
N ILE A 63 2.77 -23.57 -14.06
CA ILE A 63 1.47 -23.50 -14.73
C ILE A 63 0.43 -22.91 -13.77
N ALA A 64 0.38 -23.37 -12.52
CA ALA A 64 -0.52 -22.84 -11.49
C ALA A 64 -0.32 -21.33 -11.26
N LYS A 65 0.94 -20.84 -11.23
CA LYS A 65 1.24 -19.40 -11.18
C LYS A 65 0.70 -18.65 -12.40
N GLY A 66 0.77 -19.25 -13.58
CA GLY A 66 0.18 -18.69 -14.80
C GLY A 66 -1.34 -18.61 -14.74
N VAL A 67 -2.00 -19.68 -14.28
CA VAL A 67 -3.47 -19.72 -14.08
C VAL A 67 -3.92 -18.67 -13.06
N CYS A 68 -3.14 -18.46 -12.00
CA CYS A 68 -3.45 -17.48 -10.96
C CYS A 68 -2.86 -16.08 -11.23
N SER A 69 -2.52 -15.75 -12.48
CA SER A 69 -1.86 -14.48 -12.83
C SER A 69 -2.71 -13.24 -12.48
N ASP A 70 -4.03 -13.29 -12.65
CA ASP A 70 -4.92 -12.18 -12.26
C ASP A 70 -4.96 -11.95 -10.74
N HIS A 71 -4.97 -13.03 -9.96
CA HIS A 71 -4.87 -12.95 -8.51
C HIS A 71 -3.50 -12.40 -8.07
N ARG A 72 -2.43 -12.75 -8.79
CA ARG A 72 -1.10 -12.18 -8.57
C ARG A 72 -1.07 -10.69 -8.87
N LEU A 73 -1.67 -10.26 -9.97
CA LEU A 73 -1.77 -8.85 -10.32
C LEU A 73 -2.53 -8.06 -9.24
N THR A 74 -3.64 -8.60 -8.77
CA THR A 74 -4.44 -8.00 -7.68
C THR A 74 -3.62 -7.83 -6.41
N LEU A 75 -2.85 -8.86 -6.03
CA LEU A 75 -1.93 -8.79 -4.90
C LEU A 75 -0.88 -7.70 -5.10
N GLU A 76 -0.24 -7.64 -6.27
CA GLU A 76 0.82 -6.66 -6.55
C GLU A 76 0.28 -5.23 -6.47
N LEU A 77 -0.90 -4.97 -7.05
CA LEU A 77 -1.55 -3.66 -6.97
C LEU A 77 -1.87 -3.26 -5.53
N ALA A 78 -2.37 -4.20 -4.72
CA ALA A 78 -2.65 -3.94 -3.31
C ALA A 78 -1.38 -3.66 -2.51
N GLU A 79 -0.28 -4.38 -2.79
CA GLU A 79 1.01 -4.18 -2.14
C GLU A 79 1.65 -2.83 -2.51
N VAL A 80 1.70 -2.51 -3.80
CA VAL A 80 2.22 -1.22 -4.28
C VAL A 80 1.38 -0.07 -3.72
N GLY A 81 0.06 -0.20 -3.72
CA GLY A 81 -0.84 0.81 -3.15
C GLY A 81 -0.60 1.04 -1.66
N TYR A 82 -0.44 -0.04 -0.88
CA TYR A 82 -0.13 0.06 0.56
C TYR A 82 1.22 0.74 0.80
N LYS A 83 2.27 0.35 0.06
CA LYS A 83 3.59 0.98 0.15
C LYS A 83 3.56 2.46 -0.22
N ALA A 84 2.82 2.82 -1.28
CA ALA A 84 2.67 4.21 -1.69
C ALA A 84 2.01 5.06 -0.61
N CYS A 85 0.97 4.55 0.08
CA CYS A 85 0.36 5.25 1.21
C CYS A 85 1.36 5.50 2.35
N ILE A 86 2.17 4.51 2.71
CA ILE A 86 3.22 4.68 3.73
C ILE A 86 4.24 5.75 3.31
N SER A 87 4.72 5.70 2.06
CA SER A 87 5.66 6.69 1.54
C SER A 87 5.07 8.10 1.53
N ASN A 88 3.79 8.24 1.19
CA ASN A 88 3.09 9.53 1.22
C ASN A 88 2.96 10.06 2.66
N LEU A 89 2.68 9.20 3.64
CA LEU A 89 2.63 9.60 5.04
C LEU A 89 3.99 10.15 5.52
N GLU A 90 5.09 9.49 5.17
CA GLU A 90 6.43 9.99 5.52
C GLU A 90 6.75 11.31 4.83
N ALA A 91 6.34 11.49 3.57
CA ALA A 91 6.48 12.77 2.88
C ALA A 91 5.67 13.89 3.58
N LEU A 92 4.44 13.62 3.99
CA LEU A 92 3.60 14.58 4.73
C LEU A 92 4.21 14.93 6.09
N LYS A 93 4.75 13.95 6.82
CA LYS A 93 5.48 14.20 8.09
C LYS A 93 6.70 15.09 7.88
N ALA A 94 7.46 14.87 6.81
CA ALA A 94 8.61 15.71 6.47
C ALA A 94 8.17 17.15 6.14
N GLN A 95 7.08 17.32 5.38
CA GLN A 95 6.52 18.64 5.09
C GLN A 95 6.04 19.34 6.37
N LEU A 96 5.33 18.64 7.26
CA LEU A 96 4.88 19.17 8.54
C LEU A 96 6.05 19.71 9.37
N ASN A 97 7.13 18.92 9.49
CA ASN A 97 8.33 19.33 10.20
C ASN A 97 8.96 20.59 9.58
N GLY A 98 8.98 20.68 8.25
CA GLY A 98 9.46 21.87 7.53
C GLY A 98 8.65 23.11 7.88
N TYR A 99 7.32 23.05 7.78
CA TYR A 99 6.45 24.18 8.12
C TYR A 99 6.50 24.55 9.60
N GLN A 100 6.58 23.59 10.51
CA GLN A 100 6.77 23.86 11.95
C GLN A 100 8.09 24.58 12.22
N SER A 101 9.16 24.24 11.49
CA SER A 101 10.43 24.94 11.62
C SER A 101 10.33 26.38 11.13
N ILE A 102 9.68 26.61 9.99
CA ILE A 102 9.44 27.96 9.46
C ILE A 102 8.62 28.77 10.46
N TYR A 103 7.54 28.18 11.01
CA TYR A 103 6.67 28.85 11.98
C TYR A 103 7.43 29.32 13.22
N ARG A 104 8.28 28.45 13.82
CA ARG A 104 9.12 28.82 14.97
C ARG A 104 10.03 30.01 14.69
N HIS A 105 10.63 30.07 13.49
CA HIS A 105 11.51 31.18 13.12
C HIS A 105 10.76 32.49 12.87
N LEU A 106 9.50 32.42 12.41
CA LEU A 106 8.65 33.60 12.24
C LEU A 106 8.11 34.13 13.57
N GLU A 107 7.94 33.27 14.59
CA GLU A 107 7.53 33.68 15.94
C GLU A 107 8.68 34.33 16.74
N SER A 108 9.93 34.00 16.39
CA SER A 108 11.14 34.56 17.04
C SER A 108 11.61 35.91 16.48
N VAL A 109 10.93 36.46 15.48
CA VAL A 109 11.21 37.76 14.83
C VAL A 109 10.11 38.74 15.18
#